data_AF-U1MZY4-F1
#
_entry.id   AF-U1MZY4-F1
#
_cell.length_a   1.000
_cell.length_b   1.000
_cell.length_c   1.000
_cell.angle_alpha   90.00
_cell.angle_beta   90.00
_cell.angle_gamma   90.00
#
_symmetry.space_group_name_H-M   'P 1'
#
loop_
_entity.id
_entity.type
_entity.pdbx_description
1 polymer ?
#
loop_
_entity_poly.entity_id
_entity_poly.type
_entity_poly.pdbx_seq_one_letter_code
_entity_poly.pdbx_strand_id
1 'polypeptide(L)'
;MIPGGVLAEVLTEAWIRIGAFVIASVLVVQFIGRYTASRVVGVLGDRPRVQVLGGGLLGLVPGCGGAIAVTSLYADGRVGFGVLVAALAATAGDSAFVLLVVDARLAVIAYGVACAVGVGLGVAIETHGVWVDRIDGAVRQAGGRRQLRSDGGSPAARRDRSDAHAGVMIVWWSAAAVSLVAGMWGLFVGDLPEAGTGEKLLLVVAVAGIAASAVLVVRSGPTEPETPLGRYTARTVAPIVLWIAVAVGGFELLMSAVSVDPAGIAELVGPFAPIGAGVFGAIPGCGPHIGLVTAHAELGLPASVLIADAVNQDGDALFSLLAADPAAAVVATIYTTVAAVATGVGVYATVGLFL
;
A
#
# COMPACT_ATOMS: atom_id res chain seq x y z
N MET A 1 17.28 19.04 15.79
CA MET A 1 16.03 19.19 16.56
C MET A 1 14.90 19.24 15.55
N ILE A 2 13.99 18.25 15.56
CA ILE A 2 12.82 18.26 14.68
C ILE A 2 11.94 19.43 15.16
N PRO A 3 11.58 20.40 14.30
CA PRO A 3 10.67 21.47 14.71
C PRO A 3 9.36 20.83 15.17
N GLY A 4 8.84 21.21 16.34
CA GLY A 4 7.63 20.59 16.91
C GLY A 4 6.40 20.64 15.99
N GLY A 5 6.37 21.59 15.02
CA GLY A 5 5.35 21.67 13.98
C GLY A 5 5.39 20.51 12.99
N VAL A 6 6.58 20.04 12.59
CA VAL A 6 6.73 18.96 11.60
C VAL A 6 6.14 17.65 12.14
N LEU A 7 6.35 17.34 13.42
CA LEU A 7 5.77 16.12 14.01
C LEU A 7 4.24 16.21 14.10
N ALA A 8 3.68 17.38 14.42
CA ALA A 8 2.24 17.56 14.48
C ALA A 8 1.59 17.40 13.11
N GLU A 9 2.23 17.95 12.08
CA GLU A 9 1.81 17.85 10.68
C GLU A 9 1.85 16.39 10.20
N VAL A 10 2.97 15.70 10.40
CA VAL A 10 3.14 14.27 10.06
C VAL A 10 2.05 13.40 10.70
N LEU A 11 1.78 13.58 12.00
CA LEU A 11 0.79 12.75 12.70
C LEU A 11 -0.63 13.03 12.20
N THR A 12 -0.95 14.31 11.99
CA THR A 12 -2.26 14.73 11.49
C THR A 12 -2.47 14.21 10.06
N GLU A 13 -1.47 14.34 9.20
CA GLU A 13 -1.51 13.86 7.83
C GLU A 13 -1.68 12.34 7.76
N ALA A 14 -0.87 11.61 8.52
CA ALA A 14 -0.90 10.15 8.55
C ALA A 14 -2.23 9.58 9.05
N TRP A 15 -2.89 10.21 10.02
CA TRP A 15 -4.15 9.69 10.58
C TRP A 15 -5.41 10.28 9.96
N ILE A 16 -5.46 11.61 9.76
CA ILE A 16 -6.66 12.31 9.33
C ILE A 16 -6.87 12.21 7.82
N ARG A 17 -5.80 12.31 7.01
CA ARG A 17 -5.92 12.23 5.55
C ARG A 17 -5.72 10.79 5.06
N ILE A 18 -4.50 10.28 5.24
CA ILE A 18 -4.12 8.95 4.72
C ILE A 18 -4.85 7.85 5.50
N GLY A 19 -4.81 7.92 6.84
CA GLY A 19 -5.48 6.96 7.71
C GLY A 19 -6.98 6.89 7.49
N ALA A 20 -7.67 8.04 7.34
CA ALA A 20 -9.10 8.05 7.03
C ALA A 20 -9.40 7.36 5.70
N PHE A 21 -8.58 7.62 4.69
CA PHE A 21 -8.72 6.98 3.39
C PHE A 21 -8.54 5.46 3.47
N VAL A 22 -7.48 4.99 4.13
CA VAL A 22 -7.23 3.54 4.33
C VAL A 22 -8.35 2.89 5.14
N ILE A 23 -8.84 3.54 6.19
CA ILE A 23 -9.98 3.05 6.97
C ILE A 23 -11.22 2.95 6.08
N ALA A 24 -11.51 3.97 5.27
CA ALA A 24 -12.63 3.97 4.34
C ALA A 24 -12.51 2.85 3.30
N SER A 25 -11.34 2.70 2.69
CA SER A 25 -11.11 1.70 1.64
C SER A 25 -11.23 0.27 2.19
N VAL A 26 -10.65 -0.02 3.36
CA VAL A 26 -10.79 -1.33 4.01
C VAL A 26 -12.24 -1.59 4.42
N LEU A 27 -12.95 -0.58 4.93
CA LEU A 27 -14.38 -0.70 5.22
C LEU A 27 -15.21 -1.00 3.98
N VAL A 28 -14.93 -0.33 2.86
CA VAL A 28 -15.60 -0.57 1.58
C VAL A 28 -15.29 -1.97 1.07
N VAL A 29 -14.03 -2.41 1.11
CA VAL A 29 -13.62 -3.76 0.69
C VAL A 29 -14.29 -4.81 1.57
N GLN A 30 -14.33 -4.63 2.89
CA GLN A 30 -15.03 -5.58 3.77
C GLN A 30 -16.55 -5.55 3.57
N PHE A 31 -17.11 -4.37 3.30
CA PHE A 31 -18.53 -4.19 2.96
C PHE A 31 -18.90 -4.85 1.64
N ILE A 32 -18.04 -4.80 0.64
CA ILE A 32 -18.25 -5.47 -0.65
C ILE A 32 -17.99 -6.97 -0.49
N GLY A 33 -16.93 -7.35 0.24
CA GLY A 33 -16.52 -8.71 0.52
C GLY A 33 -17.62 -9.53 1.19
N ARG A 34 -18.32 -8.99 2.19
CA ARG A 34 -19.48 -9.67 2.82
C ARG A 34 -20.62 -10.00 1.83
N TYR A 35 -20.74 -9.26 0.72
CA TYR A 35 -21.73 -9.53 -0.34
C TYR A 35 -21.16 -10.34 -1.52
N THR A 36 -19.83 -10.33 -1.68
CA THR A 36 -19.16 -10.79 -2.91
C THR A 36 -18.21 -11.99 -2.69
N ALA A 37 -17.88 -12.32 -1.43
CA ALA A 37 -16.90 -13.36 -1.08
C ALA A 37 -17.27 -14.76 -1.58
N SER A 38 -18.57 -15.05 -1.73
CA SER A 38 -19.04 -16.33 -2.30
C SER A 38 -19.00 -16.36 -3.84
N ARG A 39 -18.92 -15.20 -4.52
CA ARG A 39 -18.94 -15.10 -5.99
C ARG A 39 -17.58 -14.85 -6.62
N VAL A 40 -16.72 -14.00 -6.06
CA VAL A 40 -15.37 -13.75 -6.65
C VAL A 40 -14.49 -15.00 -6.54
N VAL A 41 -14.56 -15.70 -5.42
CA VAL A 41 -13.80 -16.95 -5.20
C VAL A 41 -14.38 -18.11 -6.01
N GLY A 42 -15.67 -18.08 -6.34
CA GLY A 42 -16.33 -19.09 -7.18
C GLY A 42 -16.24 -18.82 -8.69
N VAL A 43 -16.03 -17.57 -9.11
CA VAL A 43 -15.89 -17.17 -10.53
C VAL A 43 -14.42 -17.19 -10.97
N LEU A 44 -13.47 -17.00 -10.05
CA LEU A 44 -12.06 -17.36 -10.25
C LEU A 44 -11.91 -18.89 -10.15
N GLY A 45 -12.36 -19.62 -11.18
CA GLY A 45 -12.19 -21.07 -11.25
C GLY A 45 -10.73 -21.54 -11.17
N ASP A 46 -10.51 -22.86 -11.29
CA ASP A 46 -9.20 -23.57 -11.21
C ASP A 46 -8.13 -23.16 -12.25
N ARG A 47 -8.24 -21.97 -12.87
CA ARG A 47 -7.34 -21.48 -13.92
C ARG A 47 -6.43 -20.37 -13.37
N PRO A 48 -5.12 -20.65 -13.14
CA PRO A 48 -4.17 -19.68 -12.59
C PRO A 48 -4.12 -18.35 -13.35
N ARG A 49 -4.20 -18.39 -14.69
CA ARG A 49 -4.17 -17.17 -15.53
C ARG A 49 -5.36 -16.23 -15.31
N VAL A 50 -6.53 -16.76 -14.99
CA VAL A 50 -7.73 -15.95 -14.73
C VAL A 50 -7.62 -15.28 -13.35
N GLN A 51 -7.02 -15.97 -12.38
CA GLN A 51 -6.75 -15.40 -11.06
C GLN A 51 -5.75 -14.24 -11.15
N VAL A 52 -4.68 -14.39 -11.94
CA VAL A 52 -3.69 -13.32 -12.17
C VAL A 52 -4.33 -12.10 -12.84
N LEU A 53 -5.14 -12.31 -13.88
CA LEU A 53 -5.87 -11.21 -14.52
C LEU A 53 -6.82 -10.51 -13.53
N GLY A 54 -7.52 -11.28 -12.71
CA GLY A 54 -8.36 -10.74 -11.64
C GLY A 54 -7.57 -9.89 -10.64
N GLY A 55 -6.37 -10.34 -10.24
CA GLY A 55 -5.46 -9.59 -9.37
C GLY A 55 -5.02 -8.26 -10.01
N GLY A 56 -4.56 -8.28 -11.26
CA GLY A 56 -4.14 -7.06 -11.97
C GLY A 56 -5.28 -6.06 -12.18
N LEU A 57 -6.48 -6.54 -12.53
CA LEU A 57 -7.67 -5.68 -12.66
C LEU A 57 -8.12 -5.08 -11.32
N LEU A 58 -7.95 -5.81 -10.21
CA LEU A 58 -8.20 -5.27 -8.87
C LEU A 58 -7.15 -4.23 -8.48
N GLY A 59 -5.89 -4.38 -8.92
CA GLY A 59 -4.83 -3.37 -8.72
C GLY A 59 -5.10 -2.05 -9.46
N LEU A 60 -5.70 -2.12 -10.65
CA LEU A 60 -6.08 -0.94 -11.43
C LEU A 60 -7.17 -0.07 -10.78
N VAL A 61 -7.90 -0.59 -9.79
CA VAL A 61 -8.93 0.17 -9.10
C VAL A 61 -8.25 1.36 -8.40
N PRO A 62 -8.66 2.61 -8.66
CA PRO A 62 -8.08 3.76 -7.98
C PRO A 62 -8.21 3.63 -6.47
N GLY A 63 -7.15 4.02 -5.77
CA GLY A 63 -6.95 3.75 -4.35
C GLY A 63 -6.24 2.43 -4.05
N CYS A 64 -5.70 2.31 -2.84
CA CYS A 64 -4.96 1.11 -2.41
C CYS A 64 -5.85 -0.10 -2.05
N GLY A 65 -7.18 0.06 -2.02
CA GLY A 65 -8.12 -0.96 -1.53
C GLY A 65 -8.12 -2.28 -2.33
N GLY A 66 -8.00 -2.23 -3.66
CA GLY A 66 -7.98 -3.42 -4.50
C GLY A 66 -6.73 -4.29 -4.29
N ALA A 67 -5.57 -3.65 -4.24
CA ALA A 67 -4.31 -4.31 -3.93
C ALA A 67 -4.26 -4.83 -2.48
N ILE A 68 -4.77 -4.07 -1.49
CA ILE A 68 -4.90 -4.54 -0.09
C ILE A 68 -5.81 -5.77 0.02
N ALA A 69 -6.88 -5.84 -0.77
CA ALA A 69 -7.73 -7.02 -0.80
C ALA A 69 -6.96 -8.26 -1.28
N VAL A 70 -6.14 -8.11 -2.32
CA VAL A 70 -5.30 -9.19 -2.85
C VAL A 70 -4.21 -9.60 -1.86
N THR A 71 -3.54 -8.66 -1.19
CA THR A 71 -2.53 -8.99 -0.17
C THR A 71 -3.15 -9.73 1.02
N SER A 72 -4.38 -9.37 1.41
CA SER A 72 -5.14 -10.09 2.46
C SER A 72 -5.49 -11.52 2.02
N LEU A 73 -5.97 -11.70 0.79
CA LEU A 73 -6.25 -13.03 0.24
C LEU A 73 -4.98 -13.90 0.12
N TYR A 74 -3.83 -13.28 -0.18
CA TYR A 74 -2.54 -13.96 -0.22
C TYR A 74 -2.10 -14.39 1.18
N ALA A 75 -2.21 -13.51 2.17
CA ALA A 75 -1.89 -13.81 3.58
C ALA A 75 -2.75 -14.96 4.13
N ASP A 76 -4.01 -15.06 3.69
CA ASP A 76 -4.92 -16.15 4.00
C ASP A 76 -4.66 -17.44 3.18
N GLY A 77 -3.68 -17.42 2.26
CA GLY A 77 -3.32 -18.57 1.41
C GLY A 77 -4.34 -18.91 0.32
N ARG A 78 -5.20 -17.96 -0.06
CA ARG A 78 -6.29 -18.16 -1.03
C ARG A 78 -5.91 -17.85 -2.47
N VAL A 79 -4.87 -17.05 -2.67
CA VAL A 79 -4.31 -16.70 -3.99
C VAL A 79 -2.80 -16.90 -4.01
N GLY A 80 -2.24 -17.20 -5.18
CA GLY A 80 -0.82 -17.44 -5.38
C GLY A 80 0.03 -16.16 -5.41
N PHE A 81 1.35 -16.34 -5.37
CA PHE A 81 2.32 -15.24 -5.41
C PHE A 81 2.26 -14.45 -6.73
N GLY A 82 1.96 -15.11 -7.87
CA GLY A 82 1.84 -14.39 -9.14
C GLY A 82 0.62 -13.46 -9.20
N VAL A 83 -0.46 -13.81 -8.50
CA VAL A 83 -1.65 -12.95 -8.35
C VAL A 83 -1.32 -11.71 -7.52
N LEU A 84 -0.55 -11.90 -6.44
CA LEU A 84 -0.04 -10.83 -5.60
C LEU A 84 0.82 -9.84 -6.39
N VAL A 85 1.84 -10.35 -7.11
CA VAL A 85 2.74 -9.50 -7.91
C VAL A 85 1.98 -8.76 -9.01
N ALA A 86 1.02 -9.41 -9.67
CA ALA A 86 0.22 -8.75 -10.69
C ALA A 86 -0.65 -7.62 -10.13
N ALA A 87 -1.22 -7.80 -8.94
CA ALA A 87 -1.99 -6.75 -8.28
C ALA A 87 -1.08 -5.58 -7.85
N LEU A 88 0.06 -5.86 -7.23
CA LEU A 88 1.01 -4.84 -6.76
C LEU A 88 1.56 -4.00 -7.91
N ALA A 89 2.08 -4.65 -8.96
CA ALA A 89 2.61 -3.94 -10.14
C ALA A 89 1.55 -3.15 -10.92
N ALA A 90 0.28 -3.56 -10.86
CA ALA A 90 -0.83 -2.86 -11.52
C ALA A 90 -1.44 -1.75 -10.65
N THR A 91 -0.94 -1.57 -9.42
CA THR A 91 -1.58 -0.69 -8.43
C THR A 91 -1.56 0.76 -8.89
N ALA A 92 -2.75 1.30 -9.14
CA ALA A 92 -2.89 2.72 -9.48
C ALA A 92 -2.75 3.60 -8.23
N GLY A 93 -3.20 3.09 -7.06
CA GLY A 93 -3.10 3.79 -5.78
C GLY A 93 -3.89 5.10 -5.73
N ASP A 94 -3.65 5.92 -4.70
CA ASP A 94 -4.27 7.24 -4.54
C ASP A 94 -3.64 8.30 -5.45
N SER A 95 -2.41 8.06 -5.87
CA SER A 95 -1.68 8.93 -6.78
C SER A 95 -2.25 8.92 -8.20
N ALA A 96 -3.06 7.91 -8.56
CA ALA A 96 -3.81 7.86 -9.81
C ALA A 96 -4.68 9.09 -10.06
N PHE A 97 -5.29 9.64 -9.01
CA PHE A 97 -6.11 10.85 -9.13
C PHE A 97 -5.28 12.06 -9.56
N VAL A 98 -4.05 12.19 -9.04
CA VAL A 98 -3.15 13.30 -9.37
C VAL A 98 -2.70 13.19 -10.82
N LEU A 99 -2.23 12.01 -11.25
CA LEU A 99 -1.78 11.83 -12.63
C LEU A 99 -2.93 11.98 -13.63
N LEU A 100 -4.15 11.55 -13.30
CA LEU A 100 -5.34 11.77 -14.14
C LEU A 100 -5.68 13.25 -14.32
N VAL A 101 -5.42 14.08 -13.31
CA VAL A 101 -5.64 15.53 -13.37
C VAL A 101 -4.52 16.23 -14.15
N VAL A 102 -3.27 15.82 -13.94
CA VAL A 102 -2.09 16.40 -14.60
C VAL A 102 -2.06 16.04 -16.09
N ASP A 103 -2.14 14.74 -16.41
CA ASP A 103 -2.19 14.24 -17.78
C ASP A 103 -3.01 12.93 -17.83
N ALA A 104 -4.30 13.07 -18.14
CA ALA A 104 -5.22 11.93 -18.26
C ALA A 104 -4.79 10.91 -19.33
N ARG A 105 -4.14 11.35 -20.41
CA ARG A 105 -3.70 10.44 -21.49
C ARG A 105 -2.53 9.61 -20.99
N LEU A 106 -1.55 10.26 -20.36
CA LEU A 106 -0.41 9.57 -19.77
C LEU A 106 -0.83 8.65 -18.62
N ALA A 107 -1.80 9.05 -17.80
CA ALA A 107 -2.35 8.20 -16.74
C ALA A 107 -2.91 6.87 -17.30
N VAL A 108 -3.73 6.94 -18.34
CA VAL A 108 -4.31 5.74 -18.98
C VAL A 108 -3.22 4.86 -19.58
N ILE A 109 -2.20 5.45 -20.21
CA ILE A 109 -1.08 4.70 -20.78
C ILE A 109 -0.24 4.07 -19.68
N ALA A 110 0.15 4.82 -18.65
CA ALA A 110 1.02 4.37 -17.58
C ALA A 110 0.38 3.23 -16.79
N TYR A 111 -0.85 3.40 -16.31
CA TYR A 111 -1.55 2.33 -15.57
C TYR A 111 -1.95 1.16 -16.47
N GLY A 112 -2.24 1.41 -17.75
CA GLY A 112 -2.46 0.34 -18.73
C GLY A 112 -1.21 -0.52 -18.95
N VAL A 113 -0.04 0.12 -19.07
CA VAL A 113 1.26 -0.56 -19.18
C VAL A 113 1.59 -1.29 -17.88
N ALA A 114 1.42 -0.64 -16.73
CA ALA A 114 1.62 -1.25 -15.40
C ALA A 114 0.78 -2.51 -15.22
N CYS A 115 -0.51 -2.47 -15.58
CA CYS A 115 -1.38 -3.64 -15.57
C CYS A 115 -0.91 -4.73 -16.53
N ALA A 116 -0.54 -4.38 -17.77
CA ALA A 116 -0.10 -5.37 -18.75
C ALA A 116 1.21 -6.06 -18.31
N VAL A 117 2.16 -5.29 -17.79
CA VAL A 117 3.44 -5.79 -17.27
C VAL A 117 3.21 -6.63 -16.02
N GLY A 118 2.40 -6.14 -15.06
CA GLY A 118 2.06 -6.86 -13.84
C GLY A 118 1.38 -8.20 -14.10
N VAL A 119 0.35 -8.22 -14.96
CA VAL A 119 -0.32 -9.47 -15.36
C VAL A 119 0.64 -10.40 -16.10
N GLY A 120 1.48 -9.86 -16.99
CA GLY A 120 2.51 -10.64 -17.69
C GLY A 120 3.49 -11.30 -16.72
N LEU A 121 3.96 -10.54 -15.74
CA LEU A 121 4.87 -11.00 -14.69
C LEU A 121 4.21 -12.04 -13.79
N GLY A 122 2.98 -11.80 -13.36
CA GLY A 122 2.21 -12.76 -12.55
C GLY A 122 1.95 -14.07 -13.29
N VAL A 123 1.61 -14.01 -14.59
CA VAL A 123 1.45 -15.22 -15.41
C VAL A 123 2.77 -15.95 -15.57
N ALA A 124 3.87 -15.24 -15.77
CA ALA A 124 5.21 -15.83 -15.86
C ALA A 124 5.58 -16.56 -14.56
N ILE A 125 5.32 -15.94 -13.41
CA ILE A 125 5.56 -16.52 -12.07
C ILE A 125 4.74 -17.82 -11.90
N GLU A 126 3.42 -17.78 -12.16
CA GLU A 126 2.54 -18.95 -11.99
C GLU A 126 2.84 -20.09 -12.97
N THR A 127 3.35 -19.78 -14.18
CA THR A 127 3.56 -20.80 -15.22
C THR A 127 4.96 -21.39 -15.23
N HIS A 128 5.99 -20.60 -14.92
CA HIS A 128 7.38 -21.03 -15.02
C HIS A 128 8.00 -21.33 -13.64
N GLY A 129 7.24 -21.17 -12.54
CA GLY A 129 7.73 -21.41 -11.18
C GLY A 129 8.94 -20.54 -10.84
N VAL A 130 9.03 -19.36 -11.45
CA VAL A 130 10.25 -18.53 -11.46
C VAL A 130 10.63 -18.19 -10.02
N TRP A 131 11.77 -18.71 -9.57
CA TRP A 131 12.53 -18.35 -8.36
C TRP A 131 11.84 -18.42 -6.99
N VAL A 132 10.57 -18.80 -6.91
CA VAL A 132 9.85 -18.92 -5.62
C VAL A 132 10.32 -20.15 -4.83
N ASP A 133 10.56 -21.32 -5.45
CA ASP A 133 10.87 -22.55 -4.68
C ASP A 133 12.17 -22.49 -3.84
N ARG A 134 13.20 -21.77 -4.30
CA ARG A 134 14.47 -21.60 -3.56
C ARG A 134 14.40 -20.52 -2.48
N ILE A 135 13.62 -19.47 -2.73
CA ILE A 135 13.45 -18.37 -1.78
C ILE A 135 12.41 -18.79 -0.73
N ASP A 136 11.31 -19.44 -1.08
CA ASP A 136 10.32 -20.01 -0.16
C ASP A 136 10.94 -21.01 0.81
N GLY A 137 11.85 -21.88 0.36
CA GLY A 137 12.55 -22.80 1.25
C GLY A 137 13.39 -22.07 2.31
N ALA A 138 14.16 -21.07 1.89
CA ALA A 138 15.03 -20.28 2.76
C ALA A 138 14.26 -19.29 3.65
N VAL A 139 13.19 -18.70 3.13
CA VAL A 139 12.28 -17.76 3.80
C VAL A 139 11.37 -18.48 4.79
N ARG A 140 10.86 -19.68 4.47
CA ARG A 140 10.11 -20.50 5.45
C ARG A 140 11.01 -20.99 6.58
N GLN A 141 12.29 -21.25 6.30
CA GLN A 141 13.30 -21.58 7.32
C GLN A 141 13.70 -20.35 8.17
N ALA A 142 13.80 -19.16 7.58
CA ALA A 142 14.14 -17.92 8.29
C ALA A 142 12.96 -17.27 9.03
N GLY A 143 11.74 -17.41 8.49
CA GLY A 143 10.49 -16.81 8.98
C GLY A 143 9.84 -17.53 10.16
N GLY A 144 10.47 -18.57 10.71
CA GLY A 144 10.09 -19.11 12.02
C GLY A 144 8.63 -19.56 12.15
N ARG A 145 7.97 -19.99 11.06
CA ARG A 145 6.77 -20.81 11.19
C ARG A 145 7.23 -22.15 11.78
N ARG A 146 7.30 -22.22 13.11
CA ARG A 146 7.27 -23.49 13.84
C ARG A 146 6.12 -24.27 13.23
N GLN A 147 6.45 -25.27 12.42
CA GLN A 147 5.57 -26.40 12.20
C GLN A 147 5.12 -26.81 13.60
N LEU A 148 3.84 -26.60 13.90
CA LEU A 148 3.18 -27.22 15.02
C LEU A 148 3.24 -28.73 14.75
N ARG A 149 4.37 -29.34 15.10
CA ARG A 149 4.40 -30.74 15.50
C ARG A 149 3.50 -30.79 16.72
N SER A 150 2.23 -31.13 16.48
CA SER A 150 1.27 -31.47 17.52
C SER A 150 1.92 -32.50 18.45
N ASP A 151 2.25 -32.07 19.65
CA ASP A 151 2.63 -32.92 20.79
C ASP A 151 1.39 -33.41 21.57
N GLY A 152 0.18 -33.21 21.03
CA GLY A 152 -1.06 -33.68 21.65
C GLY A 152 -1.43 -32.92 22.93
N GLY A 153 -0.79 -31.79 23.22
CA GLY A 153 -1.23 -30.88 24.27
C GLY A 153 -2.41 -30.04 23.79
N SER A 154 -3.55 -30.12 24.46
CA SER A 154 -4.60 -29.10 24.29
C SER A 154 -3.97 -27.73 24.57
N PRO A 155 -4.10 -26.74 23.67
CA PRO A 155 -3.58 -25.42 23.95
C PRO A 155 -4.24 -24.95 25.23
N ALA A 156 -3.43 -24.63 26.25
CA ALA A 156 -3.91 -23.89 27.40
C ALA A 156 -4.58 -22.66 26.80
N ALA A 157 -5.93 -22.61 26.85
CA ALA A 157 -6.72 -21.55 26.30
C ALA A 157 -6.15 -20.25 26.85
N ARG A 158 -5.36 -19.55 26.02
CA ARG A 158 -4.86 -18.23 26.33
C ARG A 158 -6.12 -17.39 26.25
N ARG A 159 -6.84 -17.31 27.38
CA ARG A 159 -8.11 -16.59 27.51
C ARG A 159 -7.94 -15.28 26.74
N ASP A 160 -8.67 -15.15 25.63
CA ASP A 160 -8.80 -13.88 24.95
C ASP A 160 -9.16 -12.88 26.04
N ARG A 161 -8.32 -11.88 26.26
CA ARG A 161 -8.62 -10.77 27.18
C ARG A 161 -9.65 -9.86 26.51
N SER A 162 -10.69 -10.44 25.91
CA SER A 162 -11.75 -9.85 25.09
C SER A 162 -12.26 -8.53 25.66
N ASP A 163 -12.37 -8.43 26.97
CA ASP A 163 -13.01 -7.30 27.64
C ASP A 163 -12.02 -6.18 27.98
N ALA A 164 -10.72 -6.47 28.04
CA ALA A 164 -9.67 -5.48 28.34
C ALA A 164 -9.37 -4.54 27.16
N HIS A 165 -9.93 -4.81 25.98
CA HIS A 165 -9.71 -4.03 24.76
C HIS A 165 -10.91 -3.16 24.37
N ALA A 166 -12.06 -3.29 25.03
CA ALA A 166 -13.26 -2.54 24.67
C ALA A 166 -13.02 -1.02 24.71
N GLY A 167 -12.32 -0.52 25.73
CA GLY A 167 -11.96 0.90 25.83
C GLY A 167 -11.07 1.39 24.68
N VAL A 168 -10.03 0.61 24.33
CA VAL A 168 -9.11 0.96 23.23
C VAL A 168 -9.85 0.93 21.88
N MET A 169 -10.74 -0.04 21.69
CA MET A 169 -11.58 -0.14 20.50
C MET A 169 -12.52 1.05 20.35
N ILE A 170 -13.11 1.53 21.45
CA ILE A 170 -13.97 2.73 21.43
C ILE A 170 -13.16 3.95 21.03
N VAL A 171 -11.96 4.13 21.61
CA VAL A 171 -11.06 5.24 21.26
C VAL A 171 -10.64 5.16 19.79
N TRP A 172 -10.30 3.97 19.30
CA TRP A 172 -9.90 3.79 17.92
C TRP A 172 -11.04 4.11 16.95
N TRP A 173 -12.24 3.59 17.20
CA TRP A 173 -13.41 3.85 16.35
C TRP A 173 -13.91 5.29 16.42
N SER A 174 -13.82 5.95 17.58
CA SER A 174 -14.18 7.36 17.68
C SER A 174 -13.19 8.24 16.91
N ALA A 175 -11.88 7.96 17.04
CA ALA A 175 -10.86 8.64 16.26
C ALA A 175 -11.06 8.39 14.75
N ALA A 176 -11.31 7.15 14.34
CA ALA A 176 -11.59 6.78 12.96
C ALA A 176 -12.82 7.49 12.39
N ALA A 177 -13.92 7.56 13.16
CA ALA A 177 -15.13 8.25 12.74
C ALA A 177 -14.89 9.75 12.52
N VAL A 178 -14.15 10.40 13.42
CA VAL A 178 -13.78 11.81 13.27
C VAL A 178 -12.90 12.00 12.04
N SER A 179 -11.91 11.13 11.81
CA SER A 179 -11.06 11.20 10.61
C SER A 179 -11.84 11.00 9.32
N LEU A 180 -12.80 10.07 9.29
CA LEU A 180 -13.64 9.83 8.11
C LEU A 180 -14.51 11.06 7.78
N VAL A 181 -15.07 11.71 8.81
CA VAL A 181 -15.84 12.95 8.62
C VAL A 181 -14.93 14.08 8.16
N ALA A 182 -13.77 14.26 8.80
CA ALA A 182 -12.80 15.29 8.45
C ALA A 182 -12.25 15.09 7.02
N GLY A 183 -11.84 13.87 6.68
CA GLY A 183 -11.37 13.51 5.34
C GLY A 183 -12.45 13.73 4.27
N MET A 184 -13.70 13.36 4.56
CA MET A 184 -14.81 13.59 3.63
C MET A 184 -15.14 15.08 3.48
N TRP A 185 -15.02 15.88 4.55
CA TRP A 185 -15.14 17.33 4.48
C TRP A 185 -14.04 17.96 3.61
N GLY A 186 -12.79 17.54 3.83
CA GLY A 186 -11.63 17.96 3.04
C GLY A 186 -11.80 17.70 1.55
N LEU A 187 -12.44 16.59 1.20
CA LEU A 187 -12.63 16.18 -0.20
C LEU A 187 -13.77 16.93 -0.91
N PHE A 188 -14.87 17.24 -0.21
CA PHE A 188 -16.10 17.74 -0.84
C PHE A 188 -16.45 19.20 -0.55
N VAL A 189 -15.93 19.76 0.53
CA VAL A 189 -16.42 21.06 1.05
C VAL A 189 -15.32 22.11 1.07
N GLY A 190 -14.13 21.78 1.58
CA GLY A 190 -13.00 22.70 1.62
C GLY A 190 -11.95 22.32 2.64
N ASP A 191 -10.95 23.19 2.78
CA ASP A 191 -9.74 22.92 3.55
C ASP A 191 -10.03 22.69 5.05
N LEU A 192 -9.20 21.85 5.66
CA LEU A 192 -9.25 21.56 7.09
C LEU A 192 -8.76 22.78 7.89
N PRO A 193 -9.21 22.95 9.15
CA PRO A 193 -8.74 24.05 10.00
C PRO A 193 -7.21 24.01 10.21
N GLU A 194 -6.51 24.97 9.61
CA GLU A 194 -5.04 25.05 9.68
C GLU A 194 -4.52 25.78 10.93
N ALA A 195 -5.40 26.46 11.67
CA ALA A 195 -5.02 27.20 12.87
C ALA A 195 -6.11 27.17 13.96
N GLY A 196 -5.67 27.28 15.22
CA GLY A 196 -6.55 27.51 16.35
C GLY A 196 -7.06 26.23 17.02
N THR A 197 -8.30 26.24 17.52
CA THR A 197 -8.87 25.12 18.28
C THR A 197 -9.12 23.89 17.39
N GLY A 198 -9.44 24.10 16.11
CA GLY A 198 -9.71 23.02 15.16
C GLY A 198 -8.47 22.17 14.86
N GLU A 199 -7.35 22.82 14.56
CA GLU A 199 -6.05 22.18 14.33
C GLU A 199 -5.62 21.32 15.53
N LYS A 200 -5.71 21.88 16.75
CA LYS A 200 -5.38 21.15 17.99
C LYS A 200 -6.28 19.94 18.22
N LEU A 201 -7.57 20.06 17.89
CA LEU A 201 -8.50 18.94 18.01
C LEU A 201 -8.15 17.81 17.03
N LEU A 202 -7.84 18.14 15.78
CA LEU A 202 -7.41 17.16 14.77
C LEU A 202 -6.12 16.46 15.17
N LEU A 203 -5.15 17.21 15.71
CA LEU A 203 -3.91 16.63 16.24
C LEU A 203 -4.17 15.68 17.42
N VAL A 204 -5.03 16.05 18.36
CA VAL A 204 -5.40 15.18 19.49
C VAL A 204 -6.06 13.89 19.00
N VAL A 205 -6.95 13.99 18.01
CA VAL A 205 -7.60 12.83 17.38
C VAL A 205 -6.57 11.94 16.69
N ALA A 206 -5.63 12.53 15.95
CA ALA A 206 -4.55 11.82 15.28
C ALA A 206 -3.67 11.05 16.27
N VAL A 207 -3.20 11.72 17.32
CA VAL A 207 -2.39 11.11 18.37
C VAL A 207 -3.16 9.98 19.07
N ALA A 208 -4.44 10.20 19.40
CA ALA A 208 -5.28 9.18 20.05
C ALA A 208 -5.47 7.93 19.17
N GLY A 209 -5.72 8.12 17.87
CA GLY A 209 -5.88 7.04 16.91
C GLY A 209 -4.61 6.23 16.68
N ILE A 210 -3.48 6.90 16.51
CA ILE A 210 -2.16 6.27 16.37
C ILE A 210 -1.78 5.52 17.65
N ALA A 211 -1.98 6.14 18.83
CA ALA A 211 -1.71 5.49 20.11
C ALA A 211 -2.61 4.27 20.35
N ALA A 212 -3.91 4.36 20.03
CA ALA A 212 -4.82 3.23 20.11
C ALA A 212 -4.39 2.11 19.15
N SER A 213 -3.94 2.45 17.94
CA SER A 213 -3.41 1.49 16.98
C SER A 213 -2.15 0.77 17.52
N ALA A 214 -1.23 1.50 18.15
CA ALA A 214 -0.05 0.91 18.81
C ALA A 214 -0.44 -0.08 19.91
N VAL A 215 -1.42 0.28 20.74
CA VAL A 215 -1.93 -0.61 21.77
C VAL A 215 -2.60 -1.84 21.17
N LEU A 216 -3.36 -1.69 20.09
CA LEU A 216 -3.99 -2.81 19.38
C LEU A 216 -2.94 -3.76 18.81
N VAL A 217 -1.88 -3.26 18.16
CA VAL A 217 -0.81 -4.10 17.59
C VAL A 217 -0.04 -4.84 18.68
N VAL A 218 0.33 -4.17 19.76
CA VAL A 218 1.14 -4.78 20.84
C VAL A 218 0.33 -5.77 21.67
N ARG A 219 -0.96 -5.49 21.91
CA ARG A 219 -1.76 -6.25 22.87
C ARG A 219 -2.81 -7.19 22.25
N SER A 220 -3.12 -7.06 20.96
CA SER A 220 -4.04 -8.00 20.29
C SER A 220 -3.29 -9.23 19.81
N GLY A 221 -3.92 -10.39 19.95
CA GLY A 221 -3.48 -11.61 19.25
C GLY A 221 -3.87 -11.60 17.77
N PRO A 222 -3.43 -12.61 17.00
CA PRO A 222 -3.86 -12.79 15.62
C PRO A 222 -5.38 -12.80 15.50
N THR A 223 -5.91 -12.27 14.39
CA THR A 223 -7.35 -12.29 14.11
C THR A 223 -7.80 -13.69 13.74
N GLU A 224 -8.76 -14.23 14.50
CA GLU A 224 -9.42 -15.50 14.20
C GLU A 224 -10.66 -15.29 13.32
N PRO A 225 -11.10 -16.31 12.56
CA PRO A 225 -12.26 -16.19 11.66
C PRO A 225 -13.56 -15.79 12.36
N GLU A 226 -13.70 -16.08 13.65
CA GLU A 226 -14.90 -15.77 14.44
C GLU A 226 -14.86 -14.37 15.06
N THR A 227 -13.80 -13.58 14.82
CA THR A 227 -13.69 -12.24 15.41
C THR A 227 -14.80 -11.31 14.89
N PRO A 228 -15.49 -10.56 15.79
CA PRO A 228 -16.49 -9.59 15.36
C PRO A 228 -15.91 -8.59 14.37
N LEU A 229 -16.67 -8.25 13.33
CA LEU A 229 -16.21 -7.41 12.21
C LEU A 229 -15.50 -6.15 12.67
N GLY A 230 -16.06 -5.41 13.63
CA GLY A 230 -15.45 -4.19 14.15
C GLY A 230 -14.08 -4.38 14.81
N ARG A 231 -13.84 -5.53 15.46
CA ARG A 231 -12.52 -5.90 16.02
C ARG A 231 -11.57 -6.36 14.93
N TYR A 232 -12.07 -7.12 13.96
CA TYR A 232 -11.31 -7.55 12.80
C TYR A 232 -10.76 -6.35 12.04
N THR A 233 -11.62 -5.42 11.60
CA THR A 233 -11.23 -4.22 10.86
C THR A 233 -10.17 -3.40 11.61
N ALA A 234 -10.40 -3.09 12.89
CA ALA A 234 -9.45 -2.27 13.65
C ALA A 234 -8.08 -2.95 13.81
N ARG A 235 -8.05 -4.28 14.03
CA ARG A 235 -6.80 -5.03 14.15
C ARG A 235 -6.07 -5.19 12.81
N THR A 236 -6.79 -5.22 11.69
CA THR A 236 -6.20 -5.20 10.34
C THR A 236 -5.62 -3.83 10.00
N VAL A 237 -6.34 -2.75 10.32
CA VAL A 237 -5.96 -1.38 9.92
C VAL A 237 -4.92 -0.77 10.86
N ALA A 238 -4.96 -1.07 12.15
CA ALA A 238 -4.02 -0.53 13.14
C ALA A 238 -2.53 -0.67 12.76
N PRO A 239 -2.01 -1.85 12.38
CA PRO A 239 -0.60 -1.97 11.97
C PRO A 239 -0.29 -1.18 10.69
N ILE A 240 -1.23 -1.10 9.75
CA ILE A 240 -1.06 -0.32 8.51
C ILE A 240 -0.88 1.16 8.85
N VAL A 241 -1.75 1.72 9.70
CA VAL A 241 -1.69 3.14 10.05
C VAL A 241 -0.47 3.50 10.90
N LEU A 242 -0.01 2.60 11.78
CA LEU A 242 1.25 2.81 12.50
C LEU A 242 2.44 2.87 11.56
N TRP A 243 2.49 1.96 10.58
CA TRP A 243 3.54 1.97 9.59
C TRP A 243 3.50 3.19 8.69
N ILE A 244 2.31 3.63 8.26
CA ILE A 244 2.13 4.89 7.52
C ILE A 244 2.68 6.06 8.33
N ALA A 245 2.35 6.17 9.61
CA ALA A 245 2.87 7.24 10.46
C ALA A 245 4.40 7.23 10.57
N VAL A 246 5.01 6.03 10.65
CA VAL A 246 6.48 5.87 10.66
C VAL A 246 7.09 6.20 9.28
N ALA A 247 6.47 5.75 8.20
CA ALA A 247 6.98 5.92 6.84
C ALA A 247 6.88 7.37 6.37
N VAL A 248 5.71 8.00 6.53
CA VAL A 248 5.50 9.42 6.23
C VAL A 248 6.41 10.29 7.09
N GLY A 249 6.48 10.02 8.40
CA GLY A 249 7.39 10.73 9.28
C GLY A 249 8.85 10.55 8.90
N GLY A 250 9.25 9.33 8.55
CA GLY A 250 10.61 9.02 8.09
C GLY A 250 10.96 9.69 6.77
N PHE A 251 10.02 9.73 5.83
CA PHE A 251 10.17 10.39 4.53
C PHE A 251 10.29 11.91 4.68
N GLU A 252 9.39 12.55 5.44
CA GLU A 252 9.47 13.98 5.75
C GLU A 252 10.79 14.33 6.45
N LEU A 253 11.22 13.50 7.41
CA LEU A 253 12.52 13.65 8.06
C LEU A 253 13.68 13.52 7.08
N LEU A 254 13.62 12.55 6.18
CA LEU A 254 14.62 12.34 5.14
C LEU A 254 14.68 13.55 4.19
N MET A 255 13.55 14.01 3.67
CA MET A 255 13.47 15.15 2.77
C MET A 255 13.86 16.47 3.47
N SER A 256 13.57 16.61 4.76
CA SER A 256 14.07 17.75 5.55
C SER A 256 15.59 17.74 5.75
N ALA A 257 16.23 16.56 5.65
CA ALA A 257 17.66 16.38 5.81
C ALA A 257 18.42 16.39 4.47
N VAL A 258 17.74 16.10 3.36
CA VAL A 258 18.34 16.02 2.02
C VAL A 258 17.75 17.11 1.12
N SER A 259 18.52 18.18 0.91
CA SER A 259 18.20 19.21 -0.08
C SER A 259 18.50 18.68 -1.50
N VAL A 260 17.63 17.80 -2.01
CA VAL A 260 17.71 17.36 -3.41
C VAL A 260 17.07 18.45 -4.26
N ASP A 261 17.86 19.08 -5.13
CA ASP A 261 17.33 19.95 -6.19
C ASP A 261 16.68 19.07 -7.26
N PRO A 262 15.34 19.09 -7.42
CA PRO A 262 14.65 18.24 -8.40
C PRO A 262 15.08 18.56 -9.84
N ALA A 263 15.51 19.80 -10.11
CA ALA A 263 16.00 20.22 -11.42
C ALA A 263 17.37 19.61 -11.76
N GLY A 264 18.23 19.41 -10.75
CA GLY A 264 19.56 18.79 -10.92
C GLY A 264 19.51 17.29 -11.27
N ILE A 265 18.39 16.60 -10.96
CA ILE A 265 18.16 15.19 -11.35
C ILE A 265 17.57 15.09 -12.76
N ALA A 266 16.76 16.05 -13.18
CA ALA A 266 16.17 16.05 -14.52
C ALA A 266 17.21 16.31 -15.63
N GLU A 267 18.21 17.18 -15.39
CA GLU A 267 19.19 17.58 -16.40
C GLU A 267 20.40 16.61 -16.51
N LEU A 268 20.63 15.75 -15.51
CA LEU A 268 21.85 14.92 -15.42
C LEU A 268 21.71 13.48 -15.98
N VAL A 269 20.50 12.98 -16.27
CA VAL A 269 20.29 11.51 -16.19
C VAL A 269 19.96 10.80 -17.52
N GLY A 270 19.47 11.45 -18.58
CA GLY A 270 19.30 10.80 -19.90
C GLY A 270 18.62 9.40 -19.84
N PRO A 271 19.18 8.32 -20.42
CA PRO A 271 18.61 6.96 -20.37
C PRO A 271 18.57 6.33 -18.96
N PHE A 272 19.24 6.91 -17.96
CA PHE A 272 19.22 6.41 -16.59
C PHE A 272 18.00 6.91 -15.79
N ALA A 273 17.21 7.86 -16.33
CA ALA A 273 16.13 8.49 -15.58
C ALA A 273 15.00 7.50 -15.26
N PRO A 274 14.57 6.62 -16.19
CA PRO A 274 13.63 5.56 -15.87
C PRO A 274 14.19 4.52 -14.87
N ILE A 275 15.52 4.36 -14.81
CA ILE A 275 16.15 3.46 -13.83
C ILE A 275 16.00 4.06 -12.42
N GLY A 276 16.32 5.35 -12.28
CA GLY A 276 16.12 6.08 -11.02
C GLY A 276 14.67 6.07 -10.58
N ALA A 277 13.74 6.32 -11.50
CA ALA A 277 12.30 6.29 -11.24
C ALA A 277 11.81 4.90 -10.83
N GLY A 278 12.24 3.85 -11.54
CA GLY A 278 11.94 2.47 -11.17
C GLY A 278 12.45 2.14 -9.76
N VAL A 279 13.67 2.53 -9.40
CA VAL A 279 14.18 2.31 -8.02
C VAL A 279 13.44 3.16 -6.99
N PHE A 280 13.10 4.39 -7.33
CA PHE A 280 12.39 5.30 -6.43
C PHE A 280 10.96 4.82 -6.14
N GLY A 281 10.27 4.25 -7.12
CA GLY A 281 8.94 3.63 -6.94
C GLY A 281 8.95 2.40 -6.03
N ALA A 282 10.12 1.81 -5.75
CA ALA A 282 10.25 0.73 -4.76
C ALA A 282 10.05 1.23 -3.31
N ILE A 283 10.10 2.55 -3.10
CA ILE A 283 9.81 3.16 -1.82
C ILE A 283 8.29 3.05 -1.59
N PRO A 284 7.84 2.38 -0.52
CA PRO A 284 6.42 2.16 -0.29
C PRO A 284 5.68 3.48 -0.05
N GLY A 285 4.41 3.49 -0.47
CA GLY A 285 3.48 4.61 -0.31
C GLY A 285 3.22 5.37 -1.60
N CYS A 286 2.23 6.25 -1.59
CA CYS A 286 1.86 7.04 -2.77
C CYS A 286 2.72 8.30 -2.99
N GLY A 287 3.44 8.75 -1.95
CA GLY A 287 4.24 9.98 -1.96
C GLY A 287 5.30 10.06 -3.05
N PRO A 288 6.15 9.02 -3.24
CA PRO A 288 7.12 8.96 -4.33
C PRO A 288 6.52 9.23 -5.73
N HIS A 289 5.41 8.58 -6.09
CA HIS A 289 4.66 8.90 -7.32
C HIS A 289 4.30 10.36 -7.40
N ILE A 290 3.69 10.89 -6.33
CA ILE A 290 3.09 12.22 -6.37
C ILE A 290 4.20 13.23 -6.61
N GLY A 291 5.36 13.03 -5.97
CA GLY A 291 6.57 13.80 -6.24
C GLY A 291 6.99 13.74 -7.72
N LEU A 292 7.03 12.55 -8.33
CA LEU A 292 7.41 12.40 -9.73
C LEU A 292 6.36 12.95 -10.71
N VAL A 293 5.07 12.82 -10.41
CA VAL A 293 3.95 13.38 -11.20
C VAL A 293 3.97 14.91 -11.13
N THR A 294 4.21 15.49 -9.95
CA THR A 294 4.37 16.94 -9.78
C THR A 294 5.62 17.43 -10.52
N ALA A 295 6.75 16.72 -10.41
CA ALA A 295 7.95 17.05 -11.16
C ALA A 295 7.75 16.90 -12.68
N HIS A 296 6.90 15.98 -13.14
CA HIS A 296 6.47 15.93 -14.54
C HIS A 296 5.70 17.18 -14.95
N ALA A 297 4.73 17.62 -14.13
CA ALA A 297 3.95 18.82 -14.40
C ALA A 297 4.79 20.11 -14.41
N GLU A 298 5.76 20.23 -13.48
CA GLU A 298 6.54 21.45 -13.27
C GLU A 298 7.83 21.50 -14.10
N LEU A 299 8.50 20.36 -14.25
CA LEU A 299 9.84 20.25 -14.84
C LEU A 299 9.86 19.49 -16.17
N GLY A 300 8.73 18.90 -16.59
CA GLY A 300 8.62 18.20 -17.87
C GLY A 300 9.38 16.87 -17.91
N LEU A 301 9.38 16.09 -16.82
CA LEU A 301 9.95 14.74 -16.81
C LEU A 301 9.35 13.89 -17.94
N PRO A 302 10.11 12.98 -18.60
CA PRO A 302 9.55 12.22 -19.72
C PRO A 302 8.57 11.13 -19.26
N ALA A 303 7.60 10.77 -20.11
CA ALA A 303 6.64 9.69 -19.83
C ALA A 303 7.29 8.36 -19.42
N SER A 304 8.50 8.05 -19.91
CA SER A 304 9.22 6.82 -19.54
C SER A 304 9.58 6.75 -18.06
N VAL A 305 9.79 7.89 -17.39
CA VAL A 305 10.00 7.99 -15.94
C VAL A 305 8.71 7.63 -15.22
N LEU A 306 7.59 8.25 -15.60
CA LEU A 306 6.29 7.98 -14.98
C LEU A 306 5.80 6.55 -15.23
N ILE A 307 6.09 5.97 -16.39
CA ILE A 307 5.75 4.58 -16.69
C ILE A 307 6.62 3.61 -15.88
N ALA A 308 7.93 3.87 -15.74
CA ALA A 308 8.77 3.07 -14.85
C ALA A 308 8.25 3.09 -13.42
N ASP A 309 7.98 4.28 -12.90
CA ASP A 309 7.47 4.49 -11.56
C ASP A 309 6.09 3.84 -11.35
N ALA A 310 5.16 4.01 -12.29
CA ALA A 310 3.82 3.40 -12.23
C ALA A 310 3.84 1.86 -12.18
N VAL A 311 4.83 1.20 -12.80
CA VAL A 311 4.98 -0.27 -12.76
C VAL A 311 5.53 -0.75 -11.42
N ASN A 312 6.30 0.07 -10.71
CA ASN A 312 6.90 -0.31 -9.42
C ASN A 312 6.16 0.25 -8.21
N GLN A 313 5.20 1.13 -8.42
CA GLN A 313 4.45 1.73 -7.34
C GLN A 313 3.45 0.73 -6.77
N ASP A 314 3.88 0.02 -5.73
CA ASP A 314 3.06 -0.93 -4.98
C ASP A 314 2.02 -0.22 -4.07
N GLY A 315 2.07 1.11 -3.99
CA GLY A 315 1.21 1.97 -3.16
C GLY A 315 1.26 1.61 -1.68
N ASP A 316 0.17 1.90 -0.95
CA ASP A 316 0.09 1.55 0.48
C ASP A 316 -0.13 0.04 0.71
N ALA A 317 -0.42 -0.74 -0.34
CA ALA A 317 -0.64 -2.16 -0.23
C ALA A 317 0.64 -2.92 0.17
N LEU A 318 1.82 -2.41 -0.21
CA LEU A 318 3.10 -2.98 0.20
C LEU A 318 3.27 -2.94 1.72
N PHE A 319 2.76 -1.92 2.41
CA PHE A 319 2.82 -1.85 3.88
C PHE A 319 2.02 -2.98 4.53
N SER A 320 0.83 -3.29 4.00
CA SER A 320 0.01 -4.41 4.48
C SER A 320 0.73 -5.74 4.27
N LEU A 321 1.40 -5.91 3.13
CA LEU A 321 2.16 -7.12 2.85
C LEU A 321 3.41 -7.23 3.73
N LEU A 322 4.14 -6.13 3.95
CA LEU A 322 5.31 -6.11 4.83
C LEU A 322 4.97 -6.52 6.27
N ALA A 323 3.76 -6.16 6.73
CA ALA A 323 3.26 -6.57 8.03
C ALA A 323 2.83 -8.05 8.09
N ALA A 324 2.28 -8.59 7.00
CA ALA A 324 1.77 -9.97 6.95
C ALA A 324 2.85 -11.01 6.59
N ASP A 325 3.66 -10.71 5.58
CA ASP A 325 4.75 -11.53 5.07
C ASP A 325 5.88 -10.62 4.51
N PRO A 326 6.83 -10.19 5.36
CA PRO A 326 7.87 -9.25 4.97
C PRO A 326 8.82 -9.83 3.91
N ALA A 327 8.96 -11.15 3.84
CA ALA A 327 9.80 -11.77 2.84
C ALA A 327 9.12 -11.78 1.48
N ALA A 328 7.82 -12.11 1.41
CA ALA A 328 7.05 -11.96 0.19
C ALA A 328 7.02 -10.50 -0.28
N ALA A 329 6.95 -9.52 0.64
CA ALA A 329 7.04 -8.10 0.31
C ALA A 329 8.36 -7.76 -0.40
N VAL A 330 9.50 -8.12 0.20
CA VAL A 330 10.82 -7.84 -0.40
C VAL A 330 10.97 -8.51 -1.77
N VAL A 331 10.53 -9.76 -1.90
CA VAL A 331 10.63 -10.50 -3.17
C VAL A 331 9.73 -9.87 -4.23
N ALA A 332 8.49 -9.51 -3.87
CA ALA A 332 7.58 -8.82 -4.77
C ALA A 332 8.17 -7.51 -5.27
N THR A 333 8.70 -6.66 -4.37
CA THR A 333 9.35 -5.40 -4.73
C THR A 333 10.55 -5.61 -5.66
N ILE A 334 11.35 -6.66 -5.49
CA ILE A 334 12.44 -6.96 -6.42
C ILE A 334 11.89 -7.26 -7.82
N TYR A 335 10.84 -8.08 -7.91
CA TYR A 335 10.20 -8.42 -9.18
C TYR A 335 9.62 -7.21 -9.89
N THR A 336 8.84 -6.39 -9.16
CA THR A 336 8.21 -5.19 -9.70
C THR A 336 9.27 -4.16 -10.09
N THR A 337 10.34 -3.99 -9.30
CA THR A 337 11.44 -3.06 -9.61
C THR A 337 12.17 -3.46 -10.88
N VAL A 338 12.51 -4.74 -11.05
CA VAL A 338 13.20 -5.22 -12.25
C VAL A 338 12.32 -5.03 -13.49
N ALA A 339 11.02 -5.37 -13.38
CA ALA A 339 10.07 -5.19 -14.47
C ALA A 339 9.86 -3.71 -14.83
N ALA A 340 9.78 -2.84 -13.83
CA ALA A 340 9.65 -1.40 -13.99
C ALA A 340 10.85 -0.77 -14.70
N VAL A 341 12.07 -1.08 -14.24
CA VAL A 341 13.30 -0.59 -14.87
C VAL A 341 13.39 -1.07 -16.33
N ALA A 342 13.12 -2.36 -16.58
CA ALA A 342 13.13 -2.91 -17.94
C ALA A 342 12.09 -2.22 -18.84
N THR A 343 10.89 -2.00 -18.32
CA THR A 343 9.79 -1.35 -19.05
C THR A 343 10.12 0.11 -19.34
N GLY A 344 10.55 0.88 -18.34
CA GLY A 344 10.90 2.29 -18.48
C GLY A 344 12.04 2.54 -19.44
N VAL A 345 13.12 1.74 -19.36
CA VAL A 345 14.23 1.81 -20.31
C VAL A 345 13.77 1.42 -21.71
N GLY A 346 12.93 0.39 -21.85
CA GLY A 346 12.34 -0.02 -23.12
C GLY A 346 11.49 1.08 -23.77
N VAL A 347 10.64 1.75 -22.98
CA VAL A 347 9.84 2.89 -23.44
C VAL A 347 10.73 4.06 -23.83
N TYR A 348 11.73 4.41 -23.02
CA TYR A 348 12.69 5.46 -23.35
C TYR A 348 13.41 5.19 -24.68
N ALA A 349 13.84 3.94 -24.91
CA ALA A 349 14.55 3.55 -26.12
C ALA A 349 13.66 3.54 -27.38
N THR A 350 12.35 3.29 -27.24
CA THR A 350 11.43 3.16 -28.38
C THR A 350 10.74 4.47 -28.75
N VAL A 351 10.44 5.32 -27.77
CA VAL A 351 9.66 6.55 -27.97
C VAL A 351 10.50 7.82 -27.83
N GLY A 352 11.70 7.74 -27.24
CA GLY A 352 12.53 8.90 -26.95
C GLY A 352 11.96 9.75 -25.80
N LEU A 353 12.59 10.90 -25.53
CA LEU A 353 12.23 11.85 -24.46
C LEU A 353 10.82 12.48 -24.59
N PHE A 354 10.12 12.29 -25.72
CA PHE A 354 8.92 13.03 -26.07
C PHE A 354 7.68 12.13 -26.13
N LEU A 355 7.23 11.72 -24.96
CA LEU A 355 5.81 11.61 -24.61
C LEU A 355 5.59 12.28 -23.27
#